data_AF-A0A2R7SIH5-F1
#
_entry.id   AF-A0A2R7SIH5-F1
#
_cell.length_a   1.000
_cell.length_b   1.000
_cell.length_c   1.000
_cell.angle_alpha   90.00
_cell.angle_beta   90.00
_cell.angle_gamma   90.00
#
_symmetry.space_group_name_H-M   'P 1'
#
loop_
_entity.id
_entity.type
_entity.pdbx_description
1 polymer ?
#
loop_
_entity_poly.entity_id
_entity_poly.type
_entity_poly.pdbx_seq_one_letter_code
_entity_poly.pdbx_strand_id
1 'polypeptide(L)'
;MAAGRQDQRAQPTGRRDQHTQPTGRHDRRTQPTGRVVFVSAGPGAADLITLRGARALGRADVVLADALADPALRELAPQAQWLLVGKRGFEHSAKQTEINALLVKAAQSHAVVVRLKGGDASVFGRLE
;
A
#
# COMPACT_ATOMS: atom_id res chain seq x y z
N MET A 1 -29.17 14.74 83.78
CA MET A 1 -27.89 14.47 84.47
C MET A 1 -27.03 13.64 83.51
N ALA A 2 -26.11 14.30 82.80
CA ALA A 2 -24.65 14.21 82.99
C ALA A 2 -24.11 12.81 82.65
N ALA A 3 -23.57 12.60 81.44
CA ALA A 3 -22.21 12.92 80.98
C ALA A 3 -21.23 11.77 81.24
N GLY A 4 -20.63 11.27 80.15
CA GLY A 4 -19.53 10.32 80.17
C GLY A 4 -18.81 10.35 78.82
N ARG A 5 -17.95 11.35 78.63
CA ARG A 5 -17.03 11.48 77.50
C ARG A 5 -15.93 10.42 77.64
N GLN A 6 -15.52 9.80 76.54
CA GLN A 6 -14.10 9.56 76.27
C GLN A 6 -13.82 9.81 74.78
N ASP A 7 -13.07 10.89 74.54
CA ASP A 7 -12.28 11.13 73.35
C ASP A 7 -11.24 10.02 73.18
N GLN A 8 -10.96 9.63 71.94
CA GLN A 8 -9.61 9.25 71.52
C GLN A 8 -9.46 9.42 69.99
N ARG A 9 -8.53 10.31 69.63
CA ARG A 9 -8.13 10.73 68.28
C ARG A 9 -7.22 9.69 67.61
N ALA A 10 -7.36 9.54 66.29
CA ALA A 10 -6.31 9.37 65.27
C ALA A 10 -7.00 8.98 63.94
N GLN A 11 -6.62 9.33 62.71
CA GLN A 11 -5.71 10.24 62.02
C GLN A 11 -6.23 10.28 60.55
N PRO A 12 -5.87 11.27 59.73
CA PRO A 12 -6.43 11.46 58.39
C PRO A 12 -5.53 10.84 57.32
N THR A 13 -6.03 9.92 56.47
CA THR A 13 -5.25 9.48 55.30
C THR A 13 -6.13 9.08 54.12
N GLY A 14 -6.02 9.86 53.04
CA GLY A 14 -5.97 9.33 51.68
C GLY A 14 -7.28 9.37 50.87
N ARG A 15 -7.50 10.48 50.16
CA ARG A 15 -8.24 10.47 48.89
C ARG A 15 -7.56 9.45 47.97
N ARG A 16 -8.29 8.41 47.54
CA ARG A 16 -7.90 7.60 46.38
C ARG A 16 -8.48 8.26 45.14
N ASP A 17 -7.81 9.29 44.65
CA ASP A 17 -7.94 9.70 43.26
C ASP A 17 -7.31 8.57 42.43
N GLN A 18 -8.14 7.64 41.98
CA GLN A 18 -7.72 6.60 41.06
C GLN A 18 -7.36 7.27 39.74
N HIS A 19 -6.07 7.56 39.63
CA HIS A 19 -5.39 7.93 38.40
C HIS A 19 -5.51 6.76 37.43
N THR A 20 -6.58 6.74 36.64
CA THR A 20 -6.74 5.83 35.50
C THR A 20 -5.66 6.21 34.48
N GLN A 21 -4.51 5.55 34.55
CA GLN A 21 -3.49 5.65 33.52
C GLN A 21 -4.10 5.17 32.20
N PRO A 22 -4.06 5.94 31.11
CA PRO A 22 -4.45 5.43 29.80
C PRO A 22 -3.45 4.34 29.40
N THR A 23 -3.94 3.11 29.37
CA THR A 23 -3.20 1.93 28.93
C THR A 23 -2.79 2.10 27.47
N GLY A 24 -1.48 2.02 27.23
CA GLY A 24 -0.87 1.66 25.96
C GLY A 24 -1.28 2.50 24.74
N ARG A 25 -0.45 3.47 24.38
CA ARG A 25 -0.35 3.92 22.99
C ARG A 25 -0.11 2.67 22.14
N HIS A 26 -1.10 2.28 21.33
CA HIS A 26 -0.87 1.33 20.25
C HIS A 26 0.14 1.96 19.30
N ASP A 27 1.42 1.63 19.48
CA ASP A 27 2.43 1.80 18.44
C ASP A 27 2.06 0.84 17.30
N ARG A 28 1.13 1.27 16.44
CA ARG A 28 0.97 0.69 15.12
C ARG A 28 2.26 1.03 14.37
N ARG A 29 3.30 0.22 14.56
CA ARG A 29 4.32 0.04 13.53
C ARG A 29 3.58 -0.49 12.33
N THR A 30 3.12 0.42 11.47
CA THR A 30 2.59 0.12 10.15
C THR A 30 3.70 -0.66 9.47
N GLN A 31 3.56 -1.98 9.40
CA GLN A 31 4.46 -2.80 8.59
C GLN A 31 4.51 -2.12 7.23
N PRO A 32 5.70 -1.83 6.67
CA PRO A 32 5.78 -1.09 5.43
C PRO A 32 5.11 -1.93 4.35
N THR A 33 3.87 -1.59 4.02
CA THR A 33 3.16 -2.14 2.88
C THR A 33 3.93 -1.68 1.65
N GLY A 34 4.25 -2.60 0.76
CA GLY A 34 4.84 -2.27 -0.53
C GLY A 34 4.06 -1.18 -1.24
N ARG A 35 4.76 -0.41 -2.07
CA ARG A 35 4.12 0.66 -2.85
C ARG A 35 3.76 0.18 -4.24
N VAL A 36 2.62 0.65 -4.73
CA VAL A 36 2.22 0.49 -6.14
C VAL A 36 2.56 1.78 -6.89
N VAL A 37 3.27 1.67 -8.01
CA VAL A 37 3.60 2.79 -8.90
C VAL A 37 2.93 2.56 -10.25
N PHE A 38 2.06 3.47 -10.64
CA PHE A 38 1.45 3.46 -11.97
C PHE A 38 2.40 4.12 -12.98
N VAL A 39 2.66 3.43 -14.08
CA VAL A 39 3.60 3.87 -15.11
C VAL A 39 2.93 3.75 -16.47
N SER A 40 2.99 4.83 -17.24
CA SER A 40 2.66 4.85 -18.66
C SER A 40 3.86 4.36 -19.47
N ALA A 41 3.63 3.34 -20.30
CA ALA A 41 4.65 2.79 -21.19
C ALA A 41 5.00 3.74 -22.35
N GLY A 42 4.13 4.72 -22.63
CA GLY A 42 4.23 5.55 -23.82
C GLY A 42 3.42 4.96 -24.98
N PRO A 43 3.36 5.65 -26.14
CA PRO A 43 2.45 5.34 -27.25
C PRO A 43 2.87 4.12 -28.08
N GLY A 44 4.01 3.49 -27.78
CA GLY A 44 4.55 2.40 -28.57
C GLY A 44 5.96 2.08 -28.11
N ALA A 45 6.96 2.55 -28.86
CA ALA A 45 8.37 2.25 -28.64
C ALA A 45 8.82 2.44 -27.19
N ALA A 46 9.61 1.49 -26.69
CA ALA A 46 10.06 1.44 -25.31
C ALA A 46 10.83 2.69 -24.84
N ASP A 47 11.52 3.39 -25.75
CA ASP A 47 12.28 4.62 -25.45
C ASP A 47 11.39 5.86 -25.29
N LEU A 48 10.11 5.77 -25.63
CA LEU A 48 9.12 6.82 -25.38
C LEU A 48 8.54 6.78 -23.95
N ILE A 49 8.98 5.84 -23.12
CA ILE A 49 8.70 5.88 -21.68
C ILE A 49 9.36 7.11 -21.05
N THR A 50 8.71 7.68 -20.04
CA THR A 50 9.35 8.76 -19.27
C THR A 50 10.57 8.25 -18.49
N LEU A 51 11.55 9.12 -18.27
CA LEU A 51 12.72 8.81 -17.42
C LEU A 51 12.32 8.34 -16.01
N ARG A 52 11.21 8.87 -15.46
CA ARG A 52 10.68 8.44 -14.16
C ARG A 52 10.07 7.04 -14.24
N GLY A 53 9.35 6.73 -15.33
CA GLY A 53 8.79 5.41 -15.59
C GLY A 53 9.87 4.34 -15.71
N ALA A 54 10.91 4.60 -16.50
CA ALA A 54 12.06 3.70 -16.63
C ALA A 54 12.74 3.43 -15.28
N ARG A 55 12.97 4.48 -14.47
CA ARG A 55 13.53 4.33 -13.11
C ARG A 55 12.62 3.55 -12.16
N ALA A 56 11.30 3.67 -12.30
CA ALA A 56 10.35 2.91 -11.50
C ALA A 56 10.36 1.42 -11.90
N LEU A 57 10.36 1.12 -13.21
CA LEU A 57 10.51 -0.24 -13.73
C LEU A 57 11.81 -0.89 -13.26
N GLY A 58 12.94 -0.21 -13.37
CA GLY A 58 14.24 -0.74 -12.93
C GLY A 58 14.35 -1.01 -11.42
N ARG A 59 13.37 -0.58 -10.62
CA ARG A 59 13.28 -0.88 -9.18
C ARG A 59 12.14 -1.84 -8.84
N ALA A 60 11.38 -2.30 -9.83
CA ALA A 60 10.23 -3.14 -9.60
C ALA A 60 10.65 -4.54 -9.19
N ASP A 61 9.94 -5.09 -8.20
CA ASP A 61 9.96 -6.50 -7.87
C ASP A 61 8.92 -7.26 -8.71
N VAL A 62 7.77 -6.62 -8.95
CA VAL A 62 6.66 -7.16 -9.75
C VAL A 62 6.15 -6.10 -10.71
N VAL A 63 5.90 -6.48 -11.96
CA VAL A 63 5.30 -5.62 -12.99
C VAL A 63 4.01 -6.26 -13.51
N LEU A 64 2.87 -5.60 -13.28
CA LEU A 64 1.58 -5.94 -13.89
C LEU A 64 1.42 -5.12 -15.17
N ALA A 65 1.61 -5.75 -16.33
CA ALA A 65 1.61 -5.10 -17.63
C ALA A 65 0.34 -5.39 -18.45
N ASP A 66 -0.18 -4.35 -19.12
CA ASP A 66 -1.20 -4.50 -20.16
C ASP A 66 -0.57 -4.99 -21.48
N ALA A 67 -1.38 -5.59 -22.36
CA ALA A 67 -0.93 -6.17 -23.63
C ALA A 67 -0.41 -5.17 -24.68
N LEU A 68 -0.65 -3.87 -24.45
CA LEU A 68 -0.28 -2.77 -25.35
C LEU A 68 1.13 -2.20 -25.08
N ALA A 69 1.77 -2.57 -23.97
CA ALA A 69 3.14 -2.13 -23.69
C ALA A 69 4.14 -2.85 -24.60
N ASP A 70 5.15 -2.12 -25.09
CA ASP A 70 6.25 -2.70 -25.86
C ASP A 70 6.99 -3.76 -25.04
N PRO A 71 7.12 -5.01 -25.55
CA PRO A 71 7.85 -6.07 -24.87
C PRO A 71 9.31 -5.73 -24.51
N ALA A 72 9.97 -4.83 -25.26
CA ALA A 72 11.34 -4.40 -25.00
C ALA A 72 11.50 -3.69 -23.63
N LEU A 73 10.41 -3.15 -23.06
CA LEU A 73 10.42 -2.59 -21.69
C LEU A 73 10.80 -3.63 -20.61
N ARG A 74 10.73 -4.93 -20.92
CA ARG A 74 11.21 -5.99 -20.02
C ARG A 74 12.72 -5.89 -19.74
N GLU A 75 13.49 -5.36 -20.68
CA GLU A 75 14.93 -5.16 -20.53
C GLU A 75 15.26 -4.14 -19.44
N LEU A 76 14.32 -3.25 -19.10
CA LEU A 76 14.48 -2.28 -18.01
C LEU A 76 14.27 -2.91 -16.62
N ALA A 77 13.63 -4.07 -16.53
CA ALA A 77 13.32 -4.75 -15.28
C ALA A 77 13.44 -6.29 -15.40
N PRO A 78 14.64 -6.81 -15.77
CA PRO A 78 14.84 -8.24 -15.97
C PRO A 78 14.73 -9.06 -14.69
N GLN A 79 14.93 -8.43 -13.52
CA GLN A 79 14.79 -9.05 -12.21
C GLN A 79 13.34 -9.19 -11.75
N ALA A 80 12.41 -8.44 -12.36
CA ALA A 80 11.05 -8.35 -11.89
C ALA A 80 10.21 -9.55 -12.35
N GLN A 81 9.22 -9.94 -11.55
CA GLN A 81 8.17 -10.86 -11.99
C GLN A 81 7.16 -10.12 -12.86
N TRP A 82 7.02 -10.52 -14.13
CA TRP A 82 6.07 -9.91 -15.06
C TRP A 82 4.76 -10.68 -15.14
N LEU A 83 3.66 -10.02 -14.79
CA LEU A 83 2.29 -10.52 -14.87
C LEU A 83 1.56 -9.79 -16.00
N LEU A 84 1.14 -10.51 -17.04
CA LEU A 84 0.32 -9.94 -18.10
C LEU A 84 -1.15 -9.97 -17.67
N VAL A 85 -1.75 -8.79 -17.51
CA VAL A 85 -3.12 -8.64 -16.97
C VAL A 85 -4.11 -8.02 -17.96
N GLY A 86 -3.65 -7.70 -19.18
CA GLY A 86 -4.51 -7.32 -20.32
C GLY A 86 -4.53 -8.42 -21.39
N LYS A 87 -5.65 -8.55 -22.13
CA LYS A 87 -5.77 -9.47 -23.28
C LYS A 87 -5.76 -8.70 -24.61
N ARG A 88 -5.30 -9.35 -25.68
CA ARG A 88 -5.44 -8.89 -27.07
C ARG A 88 -6.78 -9.38 -27.60
N GLY A 89 -7.70 -8.47 -27.93
CA GLY A 89 -9.00 -8.82 -28.56
C GLY A 89 -10.09 -9.28 -27.59
N PHE A 90 -11.32 -9.36 -28.13
CA PHE A 90 -12.66 -9.50 -27.54
C PHE A 90 -12.93 -10.62 -26.50
N GLU A 91 -11.92 -11.19 -25.85
CA GLU A 91 -12.11 -12.13 -24.74
C GLU A 91 -12.40 -11.43 -23.41
N HIS A 92 -13.01 -12.17 -22.48
CA HIS A 92 -13.28 -11.70 -21.12
C HIS A 92 -11.97 -11.27 -20.45
N SER A 93 -11.80 -9.94 -20.33
CA SER A 93 -10.75 -9.30 -19.54
C SER A 93 -10.82 -9.78 -18.10
N ALA A 94 -9.66 -9.92 -17.44
CA ALA A 94 -9.66 -9.91 -15.98
C ALA A 94 -10.44 -8.66 -15.56
N LYS A 95 -11.44 -8.83 -14.70
CA LYS A 95 -12.23 -7.69 -14.24
C LYS A 95 -11.27 -6.73 -13.54
N GLN A 96 -11.49 -5.43 -13.66
CA GLN A 96 -10.64 -4.43 -13.00
C GLN A 96 -10.46 -4.75 -11.50
N THR A 97 -11.49 -5.29 -10.85
CA THR A 97 -11.45 -5.81 -9.48
C THR A 97 -10.38 -6.88 -9.24
N GLU A 98 -10.16 -7.80 -10.18
CA GLU A 98 -9.13 -8.85 -10.08
C GLU A 98 -7.73 -8.27 -10.22
N ILE A 99 -7.54 -7.31 -11.13
CA ILE A 99 -6.28 -6.58 -11.29
C ILE A 99 -5.97 -5.81 -9.99
N ASN A 100 -6.96 -5.12 -9.43
CA ASN A 100 -6.82 -4.39 -8.18
C ASN A 100 -6.47 -5.35 -7.02
N ALA A 101 -7.11 -6.52 -6.95
CA ALA A 101 -6.78 -7.54 -5.95
C ALA A 101 -5.33 -8.08 -6.11
N LEU A 102 -4.87 -8.28 -7.35
CA LEU A 102 -3.49 -8.68 -7.63
C LEU A 102 -2.48 -7.61 -7.22
N LEU A 103 -2.76 -6.33 -7.49
CA LEU A 103 -1.91 -5.21 -7.06
C LEU A 103 -1.77 -5.17 -5.54
N VAL A 104 -2.88 -5.30 -4.82
CA VAL A 104 -2.89 -5.34 -3.35
C VAL A 104 -2.08 -6.53 -2.84
N LYS A 105 -2.32 -7.74 -3.37
CA LYS A 105 -1.60 -8.95 -2.98
C LYS A 105 -0.10 -8.83 -3.23
N ALA A 106 0.29 -8.31 -4.40
CA ALA A 106 1.70 -8.12 -4.74
C ALA A 106 2.37 -7.13 -3.78
N ALA A 107 1.71 -6.02 -3.46
CA ALA A 107 2.21 -4.99 -2.55
C ALA A 107 2.30 -5.46 -1.08
N GLN A 108 1.57 -6.50 -0.69
CA GLN A 108 1.73 -7.12 0.62
C GLN A 108 3.00 -7.96 0.74
N SER A 109 3.57 -8.41 -0.38
CA SER A 109 4.70 -9.35 -0.42
C SER A 109 6.00 -8.77 -1.00
N HIS A 110 5.94 -7.61 -1.64
CA HIS A 110 7.07 -6.99 -2.34
C HIS A 110 7.15 -5.50 -2.03
N ALA A 111 8.35 -4.91 -2.12
CA ALA A 111 8.55 -3.50 -1.77
C ALA A 111 8.04 -2.55 -2.86
N VAL A 112 8.24 -2.91 -4.14
CA VAL A 112 7.87 -2.09 -5.30
C VAL A 112 7.11 -2.91 -6.33
N VAL A 113 5.84 -2.57 -6.52
CA VAL A 113 4.99 -3.12 -7.57
C VAL A 113 4.73 -2.03 -8.61
N VAL A 114 4.92 -2.35 -9.88
CA VAL A 114 4.61 -1.43 -10.98
C VAL A 114 3.36 -1.91 -11.72
N ARG A 115 2.40 -1.01 -11.89
CA ARG A 115 1.30 -1.18 -12.83
C ARG A 115 1.66 -0.48 -14.14
N LEU A 116 2.14 -1.25 -15.11
CA LEU A 116 2.54 -0.74 -16.42
C LEU A 116 1.35 -0.77 -17.38
N LYS A 117 0.96 0.41 -17.86
CA LYS A 117 -0.15 0.57 -18.80
C LYS A 117 0.37 1.01 -20.16
N GLY A 118 -0.09 0.37 -21.23
CA GLY A 118 0.21 0.82 -22.60
C GLY A 118 -0.41 2.17 -22.90
N GLY A 119 0.26 3.00 -23.70
CA GLY A 119 -0.17 4.37 -23.96
C GLY A 119 0.10 5.30 -22.78
N ASP A 120 -0.82 6.24 -22.57
CA ASP A 120 -0.84 7.13 -21.40
C ASP A 120 -1.78 6.58 -20.32
N ALA A 121 -1.39 6.67 -19.05
CA ALA A 121 -2.16 6.08 -17.96
C ALA A 121 -3.46 6.86 -17.66
N SER A 122 -3.51 8.15 -18.01
CA SER A 122 -4.64 9.04 -17.80
C SER A 122 -5.63 9.08 -18.98
N VAL A 123 -5.18 8.72 -20.18
CA VAL A 123 -6.01 8.68 -21.38
C VAL A 123 -6.49 7.23 -21.64
N PHE A 124 -7.77 6.97 -21.37
CA PHE A 124 -8.45 5.66 -21.48
C PHE A 124 -7.96 4.55 -20.53
N GLY A 125 -7.10 4.89 -19.56
CA GLY A 125 -6.44 3.92 -18.69
C GLY A 125 -7.28 3.31 -17.55
N ARG A 126 -8.45 3.88 -17.19
CA ARG A 126 -9.23 3.48 -15.99
C ARG A 126 -8.34 3.27 -14.75
N LEU A 127 -7.84 4.37 -14.19
CA LEU A 127 -7.04 4.35 -12.95
C LEU A 127 -7.91 4.23 -11.67
N GLU A 128 -9.11 3.66 -11.78
CA GLU A 128 -10.11 3.51 -10.72
C GLU A 128 -10.19 2.08 -10.15
#